data_AF-A0A0C4EHM1-F1
#
_entry.id   AF-A0A0C4EHM1-F1
#
_cell.length_a   1.000
_cell.length_b   1.000
_cell.length_c   1.000
_cell.angle_alpha   90.00
_cell.angle_beta   90.00
_cell.angle_gamma   90.00
#
_symmetry.space_group_name_H-M   'P 1'
#
loop_
_entity.id
_entity.type
_entity.pdbx_description
1 polymer ?
#
loop_
_entity_poly.entity_id
_entity_poly.type
_entity_poly.pdbx_seq_one_letter_code
_entity_poly.pdbx_strand_id
1 'polypeptide(L)'
;MDAYAVTPGCLRIVNAIDNLCGYIPVSKDDPNYHEEKACQKEFDPCKCSNCEPEAAKQIHDSAHLFKKDTFDDILSNPSHFTEGMSEYVKPKKKKHRKIKYKSRFSKPDVKKIANDLVASFELFYHGVFGPTPRSKPEKFFTAAEANAVAEAIEEIKEPKLIAKIIGGEFFDDQVDNMCLFIEKYRKTEWFEKIVYEVDKGKRQKENEKAEKLQKKKNDEEEKRRENQKKEAEKLAKRADDAQALEGFKRVRAAEAVEAEERRARGDLPATSSNPVTVQPKAKRIRLSPEDKKKKEEKIKADKAAKRAEDALALEGYKKARAAEAADRHTREGEKENQTLT
;
A
#
# COMPACT_ATOMS: atom_id res chain seq x y z
N MET A 1 -34.89 -19.55 11.67
CA MET A 1 -35.34 -18.29 12.30
C MET A 1 -36.00 -18.67 13.61
N ASP A 2 -35.80 -17.87 14.65
CA ASP A 2 -36.46 -18.08 15.94
C ASP A 2 -37.97 -17.84 15.80
N ALA A 3 -38.81 -18.81 16.21
CA ALA A 3 -40.26 -18.71 16.07
C ALA A 3 -40.85 -17.57 16.93
N TYR A 4 -40.19 -17.20 18.04
CA TYR A 4 -40.55 -16.03 18.83
C TYR A 4 -40.38 -14.71 18.06
N ALA A 5 -39.50 -14.68 17.05
CA ALA A 5 -39.27 -13.46 16.27
C ALA A 5 -40.37 -13.19 15.23
N VAL A 6 -41.17 -14.20 14.88
CA VAL A 6 -42.21 -14.12 13.83
C VAL A 6 -43.62 -14.33 14.36
N THR A 7 -43.79 -14.76 15.61
CA THR A 7 -45.11 -14.97 16.19
C THR A 7 -45.86 -13.63 16.36
N PRO A 8 -47.12 -13.53 15.90
CA PRO A 8 -47.98 -12.39 16.17
C PRO A 8 -48.69 -12.49 17.54
N GLY A 9 -48.56 -13.62 18.24
CA GLY A 9 -49.28 -13.90 19.50
C GLY A 9 -48.71 -13.19 20.72
N CYS A 10 -49.51 -13.05 21.79
CA CYS A 10 -49.03 -12.58 23.08
C CYS A 10 -47.90 -13.49 23.60
N LEU A 11 -46.73 -12.93 23.94
CA LEU A 11 -45.58 -13.73 24.37
C LEU A 11 -45.85 -14.55 25.65
N ARG A 12 -46.71 -14.07 26.54
CA ARG A 12 -47.13 -14.84 27.74
C ARG A 12 -47.89 -16.11 27.36
N ILE A 13 -48.81 -16.00 26.41
CA ILE A 13 -49.63 -17.12 25.91
C ILE A 13 -48.76 -18.08 25.10
N VAL A 14 -47.97 -17.53 24.17
CA VAL A 14 -47.06 -18.30 23.32
C VAL A 14 -46.07 -19.12 24.16
N ASN A 15 -45.49 -18.52 25.20
CA ASN A 15 -44.56 -19.21 26.10
C ASN A 15 -45.26 -20.29 26.94
N ALA A 16 -46.53 -20.10 27.32
CA ALA A 16 -47.30 -21.14 27.98
C ALA A 16 -47.52 -22.35 27.05
N ILE A 17 -47.88 -22.11 25.79
CA ILE A 17 -48.07 -23.16 24.78
C ILE A 17 -46.76 -23.87 24.46
N ASP A 18 -45.64 -23.16 24.38
CA ASP A 18 -44.32 -23.76 24.19
C ASP A 18 -43.98 -24.72 25.33
N ASN A 19 -44.25 -24.31 26.58
CA ASN A 19 -44.04 -25.18 27.74
C ASN A 19 -45.01 -26.36 27.83
N LEU A 20 -46.27 -26.21 27.40
CA LEU A 20 -47.30 -27.25 27.49
C LEU A 20 -47.28 -28.22 26.31
N CYS A 21 -47.01 -27.72 25.11
CA CYS A 21 -47.17 -28.43 23.84
C CYS A 21 -45.86 -28.57 23.05
N GLY A 22 -44.77 -27.92 23.48
CA GLY A 22 -43.46 -28.02 22.84
C GLY A 22 -43.34 -27.28 21.50
N TYR A 23 -44.22 -26.30 21.23
CA TYR A 23 -44.15 -25.48 20.03
C TYR A 23 -44.65 -24.05 20.24
N ILE A 24 -44.19 -23.15 19.37
CA ILE A 24 -44.53 -21.71 19.39
C ILE A 24 -45.53 -21.44 18.27
N PRO A 25 -46.79 -21.04 18.55
CA PRO A 25 -47.76 -20.72 17.52
C PRO A 25 -47.33 -19.48 16.72
N VAL A 26 -47.37 -19.59 15.39
CA VAL A 26 -47.04 -18.52 14.44
C VAL A 26 -48.27 -17.79 13.90
N SER A 27 -49.47 -18.19 14.33
CA SER A 27 -50.73 -17.53 14.01
C SER A 27 -51.56 -17.32 15.28
N LYS A 28 -52.40 -16.28 15.28
CA LYS A 28 -53.39 -16.04 16.34
C LYS A 28 -54.61 -16.96 16.25
N ASP A 29 -54.77 -17.63 15.11
CA ASP A 29 -55.87 -18.56 14.83
C ASP A 29 -55.57 -20.00 15.29
N ASP A 30 -54.43 -20.21 15.95
CA ASP A 30 -54.06 -21.50 16.50
C ASP A 30 -55.06 -21.92 17.61
N PRO A 31 -55.65 -23.13 17.55
CA PRO A 31 -56.61 -23.60 18.55
C PRO A 31 -56.08 -23.53 19.98
N ASN A 32 -54.83 -23.94 20.21
CA ASN A 32 -54.21 -23.91 21.54
C ASN A 32 -53.96 -22.47 22.00
N TYR A 33 -53.74 -21.54 21.06
CA TYR A 33 -53.68 -20.10 21.36
C TYR A 33 -55.00 -19.55 21.87
N HIS A 34 -56.14 -19.97 21.31
CA HIS A 34 -57.45 -19.54 21.78
C HIS A 34 -57.80 -20.11 23.17
N GLU A 35 -57.50 -21.38 23.40
CA GLU A 35 -57.72 -22.05 24.68
C GLU A 35 -56.91 -21.39 25.79
N GLU A 36 -55.61 -21.20 25.58
CA GLU A 36 -54.74 -20.57 26.56
C GLU A 36 -55.10 -19.09 26.78
N LYS A 37 -55.48 -18.36 25.72
CA LYS A 37 -56.01 -16.99 25.86
C LYS A 37 -57.27 -16.93 26.72
N ALA A 38 -58.14 -17.95 26.64
CA ALA A 38 -59.34 -18.01 27.46
C ALA A 38 -59.03 -18.28 28.93
N CYS A 39 -58.01 -19.10 29.21
CA CYS A 39 -57.50 -19.35 30.55
C CYS A 39 -56.89 -18.08 31.18
N GLN A 40 -56.23 -17.24 30.38
CA GLN A 40 -55.54 -16.04 30.87
C GLN A 40 -56.43 -14.81 31.14
N LYS A 41 -57.75 -14.92 31.08
CA LYS A 41 -58.68 -13.78 31.25
C LYS A 41 -58.65 -13.14 32.64
N GLU A 42 -58.27 -13.90 33.66
CA GLU A 42 -58.20 -13.42 35.05
C GLU A 42 -56.87 -12.72 35.39
N PHE A 43 -55.90 -12.75 34.47
CA PHE A 43 -54.61 -12.10 34.66
C PHE A 43 -54.65 -10.64 34.20
N ASP A 44 -53.78 -9.84 34.79
CA ASP A 44 -53.55 -8.47 34.32
C ASP A 44 -53.18 -8.43 32.83
N PRO A 45 -53.59 -7.38 32.10
CA PRO A 45 -53.24 -7.19 30.71
C PRO A 45 -51.74 -7.35 30.46
N CYS A 46 -51.39 -8.12 29.43
CA CYS A 46 -50.00 -8.37 29.11
C CYS A 46 -49.38 -7.15 28.44
N LYS A 47 -48.20 -6.71 28.91
CA LYS A 47 -47.42 -5.58 28.38
C LYS A 47 -46.28 -6.02 27.45
N CYS A 48 -46.38 -7.21 26.85
CA CYS A 48 -45.35 -7.70 25.94
C CYS A 48 -45.35 -6.92 24.62
N SER A 49 -44.27 -7.04 23.83
CA SER A 49 -44.11 -6.33 22.55
C SER A 49 -45.23 -6.58 21.52
N ASN A 50 -45.92 -7.71 21.62
CA ASN A 50 -47.02 -8.07 20.73
C ASN A 50 -48.39 -7.58 21.23
N CYS A 51 -48.52 -7.28 22.53
CA CYS A 51 -49.75 -6.74 23.13
C CYS A 51 -49.72 -5.22 23.24
N GLU A 52 -48.53 -4.63 23.47
CA GLU A 52 -48.34 -3.19 23.60
C GLU A 52 -47.15 -2.73 22.73
N PRO A 53 -47.29 -2.74 21.39
CA PRO A 53 -46.19 -2.47 20.47
C PRO A 53 -45.67 -1.03 20.53
N GLU A 54 -46.50 -0.08 20.92
CA GLU A 54 -46.10 1.34 21.04
C GLU A 54 -45.19 1.55 22.25
N ALA A 55 -45.57 1.05 23.43
CA ALA A 55 -44.73 1.10 24.63
C ALA A 55 -43.40 0.36 24.39
N ALA A 56 -43.43 -0.80 23.72
CA ALA A 56 -42.22 -1.55 23.39
C ALA A 56 -41.25 -0.77 22.48
N LYS A 57 -41.77 0.01 21.51
CA LYS A 57 -40.95 0.90 20.68
C LYS A 57 -40.33 2.02 21.50
N GLN A 58 -41.13 2.69 22.35
CA GLN A 58 -40.64 3.77 23.21
C GLN A 58 -39.56 3.29 24.19
N ILE A 59 -39.72 2.08 24.75
CA ILE A 59 -38.71 1.42 25.60
C ILE A 59 -37.42 1.17 24.81
N HIS A 60 -37.54 0.63 23.59
CA HIS A 60 -36.38 0.38 22.73
C HIS A 60 -35.65 1.68 22.37
N ASP A 61 -36.36 2.77 22.11
CA ASP A 61 -35.76 4.06 21.76
C ASP A 61 -35.10 4.70 23.00
N SER A 62 -35.66 4.47 24.18
CA SER A 62 -35.12 4.84 25.49
C SER A 62 -34.00 3.92 25.99
N ALA A 63 -33.62 2.87 25.24
CA ALA A 63 -32.61 1.87 25.65
C ALA A 63 -31.28 2.48 26.15
N HIS A 64 -30.90 3.64 25.61
CA HIS A 64 -29.68 4.37 25.96
C HIS A 64 -29.75 5.12 27.31
N LEU A 65 -30.95 5.30 27.85
CA LEU A 65 -31.23 5.97 29.13
C LEU A 65 -31.32 4.98 30.30
N PHE A 66 -31.31 3.67 30.03
CA PHE A 66 -31.38 2.63 31.05
C PHE A 66 -30.14 2.65 31.94
N LYS A 67 -30.36 3.02 33.20
CA LYS A 67 -29.44 2.88 34.31
C LYS A 67 -30.16 2.13 35.44
N LYS A 68 -29.41 1.69 36.45
CA LYS A 68 -29.96 0.90 37.55
C LYS A 68 -31.10 1.62 38.30
N ASP A 69 -31.03 2.94 38.36
CA ASP A 69 -31.98 3.85 39.01
C ASP A 69 -33.17 4.24 38.11
N THR A 70 -33.01 4.23 36.79
CA THR A 70 -34.07 4.65 35.84
C THR A 70 -34.81 3.47 35.18
N PHE A 71 -34.36 2.23 35.42
CA PHE A 71 -34.87 1.03 34.75
C PHE A 71 -36.39 0.84 34.96
N ASP A 72 -36.84 0.84 36.21
CA ASP A 72 -38.24 0.57 36.55
C ASP A 72 -39.18 1.70 36.10
N ASP A 73 -38.71 2.94 36.15
CA ASP A 73 -39.46 4.12 35.72
C ASP A 73 -39.69 4.11 34.21
N ILE A 74 -38.65 3.76 33.43
CA ILE A 74 -38.74 3.66 31.96
C ILE A 74 -39.68 2.52 31.55
N LEU A 75 -39.67 1.39 32.26
CA LEU A 75 -40.59 0.28 31.98
C LEU A 75 -42.03 0.60 32.35
N SER A 76 -42.23 1.39 33.40
CA SER A 76 -43.57 1.74 33.89
C SER A 76 -44.22 2.83 33.04
N ASN A 77 -43.46 3.86 32.65
CA ASN A 77 -43.94 5.02 31.89
C ASN A 77 -42.91 5.47 30.83
N PRO A 78 -42.77 4.73 29.72
CA PRO A 78 -41.77 5.02 28.70
C PRO A 78 -41.99 6.37 28.00
N SER A 79 -43.25 6.81 27.85
CA SER A 79 -43.61 8.10 27.25
C SER A 79 -42.91 9.29 27.91
N HIS A 80 -42.81 9.30 29.24
CA HIS A 80 -42.22 10.39 30.03
C HIS A 80 -40.75 10.66 29.69
N PHE A 81 -40.02 9.64 29.23
CA PHE A 81 -38.60 9.75 28.86
C PHE A 81 -38.38 10.03 27.37
N THR A 82 -39.39 9.80 26.55
CA THR A 82 -39.34 10.05 25.09
C THR A 82 -39.93 11.39 24.68
N GLU A 83 -40.76 12.01 25.52
CA GLU A 83 -41.44 13.27 25.22
C GLU A 83 -40.45 14.45 25.19
N GLY A 84 -40.26 15.06 24.02
CA GLY A 84 -39.35 16.19 23.81
C GLY A 84 -37.88 15.83 23.57
N MET A 85 -37.51 14.55 23.55
CA MET A 85 -36.15 14.11 23.23
C MET A 85 -35.93 14.06 21.72
N SER A 86 -34.79 14.59 21.25
CA SER A 86 -34.37 14.45 19.85
C SER A 86 -34.13 12.98 19.51
N GLU A 87 -34.49 12.57 18.30
CA GLU A 87 -34.28 11.21 17.79
C GLU A 87 -32.84 10.73 18.08
N TYR A 88 -32.70 9.67 18.89
CA TYR A 88 -31.39 9.17 19.29
C TYR A 88 -30.68 8.51 18.10
N VAL A 89 -29.68 9.20 17.56
CA VAL A 89 -28.80 8.62 16.53
C VAL A 89 -27.82 7.66 17.20
N LYS A 90 -28.14 6.35 17.15
CA LYS A 90 -27.23 5.28 17.61
C LYS A 90 -25.83 5.53 17.03
N PRO A 91 -24.78 5.70 17.85
CA PRO A 91 -23.43 5.93 17.35
C PRO A 91 -23.03 4.75 16.45
N LYS A 92 -22.55 5.05 15.24
CA LYS A 92 -22.08 4.02 14.31
C LYS A 92 -21.07 3.16 15.03
N LYS A 93 -21.35 1.86 15.17
CA LYS A 93 -20.41 0.89 15.77
C LYS A 93 -19.05 1.09 15.12
N LYS A 94 -18.04 1.46 15.92
CA LYS A 94 -16.66 1.56 15.42
C LYS A 94 -16.29 0.17 14.92
N LYS A 95 -16.14 0.01 13.60
CA LYS A 95 -15.61 -1.22 13.03
C LYS A 95 -14.19 -1.36 13.57
N HIS A 96 -13.97 -2.27 14.52
CA HIS A 96 -12.62 -2.64 14.92
C HIS A 96 -11.90 -3.11 13.66
N ARG A 97 -10.92 -2.34 13.20
CA ARG A 97 -10.05 -2.78 12.10
C ARG A 97 -9.28 -3.99 12.62
N LYS A 98 -9.60 -5.18 12.12
CA LYS A 98 -8.76 -6.36 12.33
C LYS A 98 -7.37 -6.01 11.78
N ILE A 99 -6.37 -6.02 12.64
CA ILE A 99 -4.97 -5.85 12.23
C ILE A 99 -4.65 -7.06 11.35
N LYS A 100 -4.26 -6.81 10.11
CA LYS A 100 -3.76 -7.86 9.22
C LYS A 100 -2.25 -7.90 9.38
N TYR A 101 -1.74 -8.99 9.92
CA TYR A 101 -0.31 -9.26 9.97
C TYR A 101 0.17 -9.68 8.60
N LYS A 102 1.44 -9.40 8.28
CA LYS A 102 2.06 -9.82 7.04
C LYS A 102 3.41 -10.43 7.37
N SER A 103 3.49 -11.74 7.18
CA SER A 103 4.75 -12.46 7.35
C SER A 103 5.79 -12.03 6.31
N ARG A 104 7.05 -12.02 6.71
CA ARG A 104 8.21 -11.87 5.81
C ARG A 104 8.54 -13.17 5.06
N PHE A 105 7.97 -14.29 5.47
CA PHE A 105 8.20 -15.61 4.88
C PHE A 105 7.41 -15.77 3.58
N SER A 106 7.83 -16.74 2.76
CA SER A 106 7.12 -17.04 1.53
C SER A 106 5.77 -17.70 1.83
N LYS A 107 4.81 -17.62 0.90
CA LYS A 107 3.50 -18.28 1.04
C LYS A 107 3.61 -19.79 1.37
N PRO A 108 4.49 -20.59 0.72
CA PRO A 108 4.61 -22.01 1.07
C PRO A 108 5.16 -22.23 2.48
N ASP A 109 6.10 -21.38 2.96
CA ASP A 109 6.64 -21.50 4.32
C ASP A 109 5.55 -21.19 5.36
N VAL A 110 4.77 -20.12 5.16
CA VAL A 110 3.64 -19.77 6.02
C VAL A 110 2.62 -20.92 6.05
N LYS A 111 2.32 -21.51 4.89
CA LYS A 111 1.41 -22.66 4.81
C LYS A 111 1.93 -23.87 5.57
N LYS A 112 3.24 -24.15 5.51
CA LYS A 112 3.84 -25.24 6.28
C LYS A 112 3.75 -24.96 7.79
N ILE A 113 4.04 -23.74 8.22
CA ILE A 113 3.90 -23.33 9.63
C ILE A 113 2.45 -23.51 10.10
N ALA A 114 1.48 -23.08 9.29
CA ALA A 114 0.06 -23.24 9.61
C ALA A 114 -0.34 -24.72 9.74
N ASN A 115 0.13 -25.58 8.84
CA ASN A 115 -0.12 -27.02 8.90
C ASN A 115 0.49 -27.66 10.16
N ASP A 116 1.74 -27.31 10.49
CA ASP A 116 2.43 -27.83 11.69
C ASP A 116 1.71 -27.37 12.97
N LEU A 117 1.16 -26.15 12.97
CA LEU A 117 0.38 -25.59 14.07
C LEU A 117 -0.96 -26.30 14.25
N VAL A 118 -1.68 -26.60 13.15
CA VAL A 118 -2.93 -27.38 13.19
C VAL A 118 -2.64 -28.79 13.72
N ALA A 119 -1.62 -29.47 13.21
CA ALA A 119 -1.25 -30.81 13.65
C ALA A 119 -0.89 -30.85 15.15
N SER A 120 -0.13 -29.85 15.63
CA SER A 120 0.16 -29.73 17.07
C SER A 120 -1.09 -29.46 17.91
N PHE A 121 -2.00 -28.63 17.40
CA PHE A 121 -3.26 -28.35 18.08
C PHE A 121 -4.17 -29.57 18.14
N GLU A 122 -4.27 -30.36 17.08
CA GLU A 122 -5.04 -31.62 17.05
C GLU A 122 -4.51 -32.61 18.09
N LEU A 123 -3.19 -32.76 18.20
CA LEU A 123 -2.57 -33.62 19.22
C LEU A 123 -2.90 -33.15 20.64
N PHE A 124 -2.84 -31.83 20.89
CA PHE A 124 -3.22 -31.26 22.17
C PHE A 124 -4.72 -31.47 22.46
N TYR A 125 -5.58 -31.21 21.48
CA TYR A 125 -7.02 -31.35 21.60
C TYR A 125 -7.44 -32.78 21.96
N HIS A 126 -6.85 -33.79 21.30
CA HIS A 126 -7.08 -35.19 21.63
C HIS A 126 -6.47 -35.61 22.98
N GLY A 127 -5.40 -34.94 23.42
CA GLY A 127 -4.87 -35.11 24.78
C GLY A 127 -5.82 -34.60 25.87
N VAL A 128 -6.54 -33.50 25.61
CA VAL A 128 -7.48 -32.89 26.57
C VAL A 128 -8.85 -33.57 26.55
N PHE A 129 -9.42 -33.82 25.38
CA PHE A 129 -10.79 -34.32 25.23
C PHE A 129 -10.89 -35.81 24.90
N GLY A 130 -9.75 -36.50 24.77
CA GLY A 130 -9.68 -37.93 24.48
C GLY A 130 -9.88 -38.28 22.99
N PRO A 131 -9.99 -39.58 22.68
CA PRO A 131 -10.03 -40.08 21.30
C PRO A 131 -11.36 -39.83 20.58
N THR A 132 -12.48 -39.69 21.30
CA THR A 132 -13.81 -39.46 20.72
C THR A 132 -14.50 -38.23 21.33
N PRO A 133 -14.00 -37.01 21.05
CA PRO A 133 -14.57 -35.78 21.54
C PRO A 133 -15.91 -35.48 20.87
N ARG A 134 -16.84 -34.85 21.62
CA ARG A 134 -18.17 -34.45 21.10
C ARG A 134 -18.10 -33.43 19.97
N SER A 135 -17.04 -32.63 19.94
CA SER A 135 -16.73 -31.64 18.90
C SER A 135 -15.43 -31.97 18.20
N LYS A 136 -15.28 -31.53 16.95
CA LYS A 136 -14.02 -31.61 16.20
C LYS A 136 -13.07 -30.47 16.58
N PRO A 137 -11.74 -30.68 16.52
CA PRO A 137 -10.74 -29.63 16.78
C PRO A 137 -10.94 -28.41 15.86
N GLU A 138 -11.33 -28.64 14.60
CA GLU A 138 -11.61 -27.59 13.61
C GLU A 138 -12.65 -26.56 14.07
N LYS A 139 -13.52 -26.90 15.04
CA LYS A 139 -14.49 -25.95 15.60
C LYS A 139 -13.83 -24.84 16.43
N PHE A 140 -12.69 -25.13 17.05
CA PHE A 140 -11.96 -24.21 17.93
C PHE A 140 -10.74 -23.60 17.26
N PHE A 141 -10.21 -24.27 16.23
CA PHE A 141 -9.05 -23.79 15.51
C PHE A 141 -9.10 -24.24 14.04
N THR A 142 -9.43 -23.29 13.18
CA THR A 142 -9.58 -23.50 11.74
C THR A 142 -8.25 -23.30 11.01
N ALA A 143 -8.15 -23.86 9.79
CA ALA A 143 -7.01 -23.61 8.91
C ALA A 143 -6.82 -22.11 8.58
N ALA A 144 -7.90 -21.32 8.57
CA ALA A 144 -7.83 -19.88 8.35
C ALA A 144 -7.18 -19.15 9.53
N GLU A 145 -7.54 -19.53 10.76
CA GLU A 145 -6.94 -19.00 11.98
C GLU A 145 -5.47 -19.45 12.10
N ALA A 146 -5.16 -20.69 11.75
CA ALA A 146 -3.79 -21.17 11.71
C ALA A 146 -2.91 -20.39 10.74
N ASN A 147 -3.43 -20.06 9.55
CA ASN A 147 -2.73 -19.19 8.61
C ASN A 147 -2.53 -17.77 9.18
N ALA A 148 -3.53 -17.20 9.86
CA ALA A 148 -3.41 -15.88 10.46
C ALA A 148 -2.36 -15.85 11.60
N VAL A 149 -2.30 -16.91 12.42
CA VAL A 149 -1.29 -17.08 13.46
C VAL A 149 0.10 -17.29 12.85
N ALA A 150 0.21 -18.08 11.78
CA ALA A 150 1.46 -18.27 11.04
C ALA A 150 1.95 -16.98 10.38
N GLU A 151 1.04 -16.13 9.88
CA GLU A 151 1.38 -14.81 9.35
C GLU A 151 1.94 -13.85 10.42
N ALA A 152 1.50 -14.02 11.67
CA ALA A 152 1.94 -13.24 12.82
C ALA A 152 3.04 -13.93 13.65
N ILE A 153 3.62 -15.04 13.17
CA ILE A 153 4.49 -15.91 13.98
C ILE A 153 5.71 -15.20 14.57
N GLU A 154 6.16 -14.07 14.04
CA GLU A 154 7.29 -13.29 14.58
C GLU A 154 6.86 -12.28 15.65
N GLU A 155 5.60 -11.85 15.61
CA GLU A 155 5.06 -10.83 16.51
C GLU A 155 4.48 -11.44 17.80
N ILE A 156 4.18 -12.74 17.79
CA ILE A 156 3.64 -13.46 18.93
C ILE A 156 4.69 -13.61 20.04
N LYS A 157 4.56 -12.81 21.09
CA LYS A 157 5.36 -12.93 22.34
C LYS A 157 4.54 -13.34 23.54
N GLU A 158 3.23 -13.10 23.46
CA GLU A 158 2.29 -13.36 24.54
C GLU A 158 1.08 -14.12 24.02
N PRO A 159 0.50 -15.02 24.84
CA PRO A 159 -0.74 -15.73 24.52
C PRO A 159 -1.88 -14.79 24.10
N LYS A 160 -1.97 -13.61 24.73
CA LYS A 160 -3.00 -12.59 24.44
C LYS A 160 -3.07 -12.20 22.95
N LEU A 161 -1.94 -12.23 22.23
CA LEU A 161 -1.94 -11.91 20.81
C LEU A 161 -2.60 -13.00 19.98
N ILE A 162 -2.36 -14.27 20.32
CA ILE A 162 -3.00 -15.43 19.67
C ILE A 162 -4.51 -15.38 19.90
N ALA A 163 -4.96 -15.15 21.13
CA ALA A 163 -6.38 -14.99 21.46
C ALA A 163 -7.06 -13.88 20.63
N LYS A 164 -6.34 -12.77 20.42
CA LYS A 164 -6.82 -11.65 19.61
C LYS A 164 -6.85 -11.95 18.10
N ILE A 165 -5.94 -12.79 17.60
CA ILE A 165 -5.86 -13.17 16.19
C ILE A 165 -6.96 -14.15 15.82
N ILE A 166 -7.13 -15.22 16.61
CA ILE A 166 -8.16 -16.22 16.42
C ILE A 166 -9.53 -15.55 16.62
N GLY A 167 -9.72 -14.91 17.78
CA GLY A 167 -11.02 -14.43 18.20
C GLY A 167 -12.02 -15.57 18.41
N GLY A 168 -13.18 -15.27 18.99
CA GLY A 168 -14.18 -16.31 19.27
C GLY A 168 -13.93 -17.04 20.58
N GLU A 169 -14.50 -18.25 20.69
CA GLU A 169 -14.46 -19.08 21.89
C GLU A 169 -13.24 -20.00 21.87
N PHE A 170 -12.52 -20.05 22.98
CA PHE A 170 -11.40 -20.94 23.23
C PHE A 170 -11.57 -21.55 24.62
N PHE A 171 -11.03 -22.77 24.80
CA PHE A 171 -11.05 -23.46 26.08
C PHE A 171 -9.76 -23.20 26.86
N ASP A 172 -9.77 -23.58 28.14
CA ASP A 172 -8.63 -23.35 29.04
C ASP A 172 -7.34 -23.97 28.49
N ASP A 173 -6.22 -23.29 28.72
CA ASP A 173 -4.86 -23.66 28.28
C ASP A 173 -4.62 -23.73 26.76
N GLN A 174 -5.65 -23.57 25.90
CA GLN A 174 -5.50 -23.59 24.45
C GLN A 174 -4.46 -22.58 23.95
N VAL A 175 -4.62 -21.33 24.37
CA VAL A 175 -3.81 -20.22 23.87
C VAL A 175 -2.38 -20.28 24.41
N ASP A 176 -2.22 -20.72 25.65
CA ASP A 176 -0.91 -20.90 26.29
C ASP A 176 -0.14 -22.05 25.65
N ASN A 177 -0.81 -23.19 25.38
CA ASN A 177 -0.20 -24.31 24.68
C ASN A 177 0.29 -23.91 23.28
N MET A 178 -0.54 -23.17 22.53
CA MET A 178 -0.15 -22.66 21.22
C MET A 178 1.05 -21.71 21.30
N CYS A 179 1.13 -20.85 22.32
CA CYS A 179 2.27 -19.96 22.53
C CYS A 179 3.55 -20.78 22.81
N LEU A 180 3.46 -21.80 23.67
CA LEU A 180 4.57 -22.71 23.95
C LEU A 180 5.03 -23.49 22.71
N PHE A 181 4.09 -23.93 21.87
CA PHE A 181 4.42 -24.55 20.59
C PHE A 181 5.21 -23.58 19.71
N ILE A 182 4.75 -22.33 19.55
CA ILE A 182 5.45 -21.33 18.73
C ILE A 182 6.85 -21.05 19.26
N GLU A 183 7.03 -20.95 20.58
CA GLU A 183 8.35 -20.77 21.19
C GLU A 183 9.30 -21.94 20.92
N LYS A 184 8.81 -23.18 20.97
CA LYS A 184 9.59 -24.37 20.62
C LYS A 184 9.88 -24.41 19.12
N TYR A 185 8.88 -24.10 18.31
CA TYR A 185 8.95 -24.12 16.85
C TYR A 185 9.99 -23.14 16.31
N ARG A 186 10.10 -21.94 16.92
CA ARG A 186 11.12 -20.93 16.58
C ARG A 186 12.55 -21.40 16.77
N LYS A 187 12.77 -22.37 17.67
CA LYS A 187 14.10 -22.94 17.96
C LYS A 187 14.43 -24.14 17.07
N THR A 188 13.55 -24.49 16.13
CA THR A 188 13.82 -25.61 15.20
C THR A 188 14.83 -25.17 14.14
N GLU A 189 15.73 -26.09 13.77
CA GLU A 189 16.72 -25.85 12.70
C GLU A 189 16.06 -25.42 11.39
N TRP A 190 14.87 -25.97 11.10
CA TRP A 190 14.09 -25.62 9.93
C TRP A 190 13.67 -24.13 9.95
N PHE A 191 13.16 -23.64 11.08
CA PHE A 191 12.75 -22.25 11.22
C PHE A 191 13.95 -21.30 11.17
N GLU A 192 15.04 -21.64 11.85
CA GLU A 192 16.29 -20.86 11.81
C GLU A 192 16.85 -20.74 10.38
N LYS A 193 16.82 -21.84 9.62
CA LYS A 193 17.26 -21.85 8.22
C LYS A 193 16.42 -20.92 7.35
N ILE A 194 15.10 -20.92 7.51
CA ILE A 194 14.21 -20.04 6.74
C ILE A 194 14.44 -18.57 7.09
N VAL A 195 14.58 -18.26 8.38
CA VAL A 195 14.93 -16.90 8.83
C VAL A 195 16.25 -16.45 8.18
N TYR A 196 17.26 -17.33 8.18
CA TYR A 196 18.54 -17.04 7.55
C TYR A 196 18.43 -16.80 6.04
N GLU A 197 17.67 -17.61 5.31
CA GLU A 197 17.47 -17.45 3.86
C GLU A 197 16.76 -16.13 3.53
N VAL A 198 15.73 -15.77 4.29
CA VAL A 198 15.01 -14.50 4.13
C VAL A 198 15.95 -13.31 4.39
N ASP A 199 16.76 -13.37 5.44
CA ASP A 199 17.67 -12.27 5.80
C ASP A 199 18.86 -12.18 4.84
N LYS A 200 19.37 -13.31 4.33
CA LYS A 200 20.35 -13.34 3.25
C LYS A 200 19.79 -12.69 1.98
N GLY A 201 18.54 -13.01 1.61
CA GLY A 201 17.87 -12.39 0.47
C GLY A 201 17.66 -10.88 0.61
N LYS A 202 17.37 -10.40 1.83
CA LYS A 202 17.29 -8.96 2.12
C LYS A 202 18.65 -8.27 1.96
N ARG A 203 19.71 -8.83 2.55
CA ARG A 203 21.08 -8.31 2.44
C ARG A 203 21.56 -8.25 1.00
N GLN A 204 21.26 -9.26 0.18
CA GLN A 204 21.60 -9.26 -1.24
C GLN A 204 20.91 -8.12 -2.00
N LYS A 205 19.62 -7.90 -1.77
CA LYS A 205 18.86 -6.80 -2.38
C LYS A 205 19.37 -5.42 -1.94
N GLU A 206 19.77 -5.29 -0.68
CA GLU A 206 20.36 -4.05 -0.17
C GLU A 206 21.73 -3.79 -0.79
N ASN A 207 22.57 -4.81 -0.89
CA ASN A 207 23.88 -4.72 -1.55
C ASN A 207 23.75 -4.37 -3.03
N GLU A 208 22.82 -5.00 -3.77
CA GLU A 208 22.58 -4.69 -5.18
C GLU A 208 22.10 -3.25 -5.38
N LYS A 209 21.25 -2.74 -4.47
CA LYS A 209 20.83 -1.34 -4.48
C LYS A 209 21.99 -0.39 -4.18
N ALA A 210 22.83 -0.73 -3.21
CA ALA A 210 24.01 0.05 -2.86
C ALA A 210 25.01 0.10 -4.04
N GLU A 211 25.24 -1.03 -4.70
CA GLU A 211 26.10 -1.13 -5.88
C GLU A 211 25.56 -0.30 -7.06
N LYS A 212 24.26 -0.40 -7.35
CA LYS A 212 23.61 0.43 -8.38
C LYS A 212 23.74 1.93 -8.07
N LEU A 213 23.61 2.31 -6.80
CA LEU A 213 23.78 3.70 -6.38
C LEU A 213 25.24 4.15 -6.50
N GLN A 214 26.20 3.30 -6.13
CA GLN A 214 27.63 3.56 -6.25
C GLN A 214 28.02 3.76 -7.72
N LYS A 215 27.56 2.86 -8.61
CA LYS A 215 27.80 2.95 -10.05
C LYS A 215 27.25 4.26 -10.62
N LYS A 216 26.03 4.63 -10.25
CA LYS A 216 25.44 5.91 -10.69
C LYS A 216 26.25 7.12 -10.22
N LYS A 217 26.76 7.12 -8.97
CA LYS A 217 27.63 8.19 -8.46
C LYS A 217 28.95 8.26 -9.24
N ASN A 218 29.56 7.12 -9.53
CA ASN A 218 30.80 7.05 -10.31
C ASN A 218 30.59 7.57 -11.74
N ASP A 219 29.50 7.17 -12.41
CA ASP A 219 29.16 7.63 -13.76
C ASP A 219 28.91 9.16 -13.79
N GLU A 220 28.27 9.71 -12.74
CA GLU A 220 28.05 11.15 -12.60
C GLU A 220 29.36 11.92 -12.34
N GLU A 221 30.26 11.35 -11.52
CA GLU A 221 31.58 11.94 -11.26
C GLU A 221 32.49 11.88 -12.50
N GLU A 222 32.48 10.78 -13.24
CA GLU A 222 33.22 10.64 -14.49
C GLU A 222 32.75 11.66 -15.53
N LYS A 223 31.43 11.84 -15.70
CA LYS A 223 30.87 12.88 -16.56
C LYS A 223 31.28 14.29 -16.11
N ARG A 224 31.33 14.55 -14.81
CA ARG A 224 31.83 15.83 -14.28
C ARG A 224 33.31 16.06 -14.61
N ARG A 225 34.16 15.05 -14.42
CA ARG A 225 35.60 15.11 -14.75
C ARG A 225 35.81 15.31 -16.25
N GLU A 226 35.05 14.63 -17.09
CA GLU A 226 35.13 14.78 -18.55
C GLU A 226 34.72 16.19 -18.99
N ASN A 227 33.65 16.74 -18.40
CA ASN A 227 33.22 18.11 -18.66
C ASN A 227 34.27 19.14 -18.22
N GLN A 228 34.85 18.97 -17.02
CA GLN A 228 35.94 19.83 -16.54
C GLN A 228 37.16 19.77 -17.46
N LYS A 229 37.53 18.58 -17.95
CA LYS A 229 38.65 18.41 -18.90
C LYS A 229 38.37 19.11 -20.23
N LYS A 230 37.15 18.99 -20.77
CA LYS A 230 36.72 19.70 -21.98
C LYS A 230 36.72 21.22 -21.81
N GLU A 231 36.35 21.72 -20.64
CA GLU A 231 36.43 23.16 -20.33
C GLU A 231 37.87 23.65 -20.20
N ALA A 232 38.73 22.90 -19.49
CA ALA A 232 40.15 23.20 -19.37
C ALA A 232 40.86 23.22 -20.73
N GLU A 233 40.58 22.26 -21.62
CA GLU A 233 41.14 22.23 -22.97
C GLU A 233 40.71 23.44 -23.81
N LYS A 234 39.43 23.86 -23.70
CA LYS A 234 38.95 25.08 -24.36
C LYS A 234 39.64 26.33 -23.83
N LEU A 235 39.90 26.40 -22.52
CA LEU A 235 40.59 27.52 -21.90
C LEU A 235 42.07 27.56 -22.33
N ALA A 236 42.75 26.41 -22.36
CA ALA A 236 44.12 26.29 -22.85
C ALA A 236 44.24 26.75 -24.31
N LYS A 237 43.36 26.28 -25.20
CA LYS A 237 43.34 26.75 -26.61
C LYS A 237 43.15 28.27 -26.73
N ARG A 238 42.32 28.87 -25.88
CA ARG A 238 42.14 30.33 -25.86
C ARG A 238 43.40 31.06 -25.35
N ALA A 239 44.10 30.49 -24.38
CA ALA A 239 45.35 31.03 -23.88
C ALA A 239 46.45 30.96 -24.96
N ASP A 240 46.59 29.82 -25.63
CA ASP A 240 47.53 29.63 -26.75
C ASP A 240 47.24 30.62 -27.89
N ASP A 241 45.96 30.76 -28.29
CA ASP A 241 45.53 31.73 -29.30
C ASP A 241 45.87 33.18 -28.89
N ALA A 242 45.67 33.54 -27.62
CA ALA A 242 45.99 34.88 -27.11
C ALA A 242 47.50 35.13 -27.09
N GLN A 243 48.28 34.12 -26.71
CA GLN A 243 49.75 34.19 -26.68
C GLN A 243 50.34 34.29 -28.09
N ALA A 244 49.77 33.56 -29.07
CA ALA A 244 50.13 33.69 -30.47
C ALA A 244 49.79 35.09 -31.02
N LEU A 245 48.65 35.67 -30.62
CA LEU A 245 48.27 37.03 -31.01
C LEU A 245 49.22 38.09 -30.42
N GLU A 246 49.64 37.92 -29.16
CA GLU A 246 50.69 38.77 -28.57
C GLU A 246 52.03 38.61 -29.29
N GLY A 247 52.43 37.39 -29.61
CA GLY A 247 53.63 37.12 -30.41
C GLY A 247 53.60 37.88 -31.74
N PHE A 248 52.47 37.82 -32.45
CA PHE A 248 52.27 38.53 -33.71
C PHE A 248 52.37 40.06 -33.56
N LYS A 249 51.81 40.61 -32.46
CA LYS A 249 51.92 42.05 -32.14
C LYS A 249 53.37 42.45 -31.87
N ARG A 250 54.13 41.62 -31.14
CA ARG A 250 55.56 41.87 -30.84
C ARG A 250 56.42 41.86 -32.11
N VAL A 251 56.23 40.88 -32.99
CA VAL A 251 56.93 40.83 -34.29
C VAL A 251 56.63 42.07 -35.10
N ARG A 252 55.35 42.46 -35.19
CA ARG A 252 54.96 43.66 -35.95
C ARG A 252 55.47 44.97 -35.34
N ALA A 253 55.57 45.04 -34.01
CA ALA A 253 56.18 46.17 -33.33
C ALA A 253 57.70 46.24 -33.59
N ALA A 254 58.39 45.10 -33.59
CA ALA A 254 59.81 45.01 -33.94
C ALA A 254 60.06 45.41 -35.40
N GLU A 255 59.24 44.94 -36.35
CA GLU A 255 59.29 45.37 -37.76
C GLU A 255 59.03 46.87 -37.93
N ALA A 256 58.12 47.45 -37.15
CA ALA A 256 57.85 48.89 -37.18
C ALA A 256 59.04 49.71 -36.66
N VAL A 257 59.68 49.25 -35.57
CA VAL A 257 60.91 49.86 -35.04
C VAL A 257 62.06 49.72 -36.02
N GLU A 258 62.25 48.56 -36.65
CA GLU A 258 63.28 48.34 -37.68
C GLU A 258 63.01 49.20 -38.93
N ALA A 259 61.75 49.36 -39.34
CA ALA A 259 61.37 50.24 -40.44
C ALA A 259 61.59 51.72 -40.11
N GLU A 260 61.39 52.12 -38.85
CA GLU A 260 61.66 53.48 -38.36
C GLU A 260 63.17 53.75 -38.28
N GLU A 261 63.97 52.78 -37.82
CA GLU A 261 65.43 52.85 -37.88
C GLU A 261 65.97 52.88 -39.32
N ARG A 262 65.34 52.16 -40.26
CA ARG A 262 65.69 52.24 -41.69
C ARG A 262 65.33 53.59 -42.30
N ARG A 263 64.23 54.22 -41.85
CA ARG A 263 63.87 55.60 -42.24
C ARG A 263 64.84 56.63 -41.67
N ALA A 264 65.29 56.44 -40.43
CA ALA A 264 66.31 57.31 -39.81
C ALA A 264 67.69 57.19 -40.49
N ARG A 265 67.98 56.04 -41.13
CA ARG A 265 69.19 55.81 -41.95
C ARG A 265 69.12 56.33 -43.40
N GLY A 266 67.95 56.80 -43.85
CA GLY A 266 67.82 57.54 -45.11
C GLY A 266 67.62 56.72 -46.40
N ASP A 267 67.25 55.43 -46.32
CA ASP A 267 67.23 54.52 -47.48
C ASP A 267 65.91 54.41 -48.28
N LEU A 268 64.82 55.13 -47.95
CA LEU A 268 63.58 55.09 -48.77
C LEU A 268 62.82 56.45 -48.83
N PRO A 269 62.28 56.85 -50.01
CA PRO A 269 61.68 58.16 -50.22
C PRO A 269 60.19 58.23 -49.80
N ALA A 270 59.76 59.45 -49.46
CA ALA A 270 58.45 59.78 -48.93
C ALA A 270 57.36 60.05 -50.00
N THR A 271 56.11 59.97 -49.53
CA THR A 271 54.79 60.21 -50.18
C THR A 271 54.15 58.94 -50.76
N SER A 272 52.85 58.65 -50.58
CA SER A 272 51.67 59.51 -50.63
C SER A 272 50.49 58.92 -49.81
N SER A 273 49.66 59.82 -49.28
CA SER A 273 48.43 59.60 -48.53
C SER A 273 47.26 59.14 -49.39
N ASN A 274 46.59 58.05 -48.99
CA ASN A 274 45.13 57.91 -49.09
C ASN A 274 44.62 56.92 -48.02
N PRO A 275 43.51 57.23 -47.30
CA PRO A 275 43.05 56.43 -46.17
C PRO A 275 42.16 55.28 -46.66
N VAL A 276 42.74 54.09 -46.79
CA VAL A 276 41.97 52.86 -46.94
C VAL A 276 41.70 52.30 -45.54
N THR A 277 40.56 52.68 -44.96
CA THR A 277 39.95 51.92 -43.86
C THR A 277 39.50 50.56 -44.39
N VAL A 278 40.41 49.58 -44.38
CA VAL A 278 40.05 48.16 -44.43
C VAL A 278 40.85 47.43 -43.38
N GLN A 279 40.18 47.16 -42.26
CA GLN A 279 40.52 46.15 -41.27
C GLN A 279 41.28 44.96 -41.91
N PRO A 280 42.41 44.50 -41.34
CA PRO A 280 43.02 43.26 -41.80
C PRO A 280 42.09 42.12 -41.41
N LYS A 281 41.34 41.62 -42.39
CA LYS A 281 40.75 40.29 -42.35
C LYS A 281 41.91 39.32 -42.14
N ALA A 282 42.00 38.76 -40.94
CA ALA A 282 42.66 37.48 -40.75
C ALA A 282 42.21 36.55 -41.88
N LYS A 283 43.15 35.93 -42.60
CA LYS A 283 42.85 34.80 -43.48
C LYS A 283 42.38 33.63 -42.60
N ARG A 284 41.15 33.75 -42.07
CA ARG A 284 40.29 32.59 -41.82
C ARG A 284 40.10 31.98 -43.19
N ILE A 285 40.49 30.72 -43.34
CA ILE A 285 40.00 29.86 -44.41
C ILE A 285 38.48 30.03 -44.43
N ARG A 286 37.99 30.83 -45.37
CA ARG A 286 36.56 31.00 -45.60
C ARG A 286 36.13 29.73 -46.31
N LEU A 287 35.59 28.77 -45.55
CA LEU A 287 34.68 27.77 -46.11
C LEU A 287 33.71 28.51 -47.03
N SER A 288 33.57 28.03 -48.26
CA SER A 288 32.72 28.66 -49.26
C SER A 288 31.30 28.84 -48.70
N PRO A 289 30.51 29.81 -49.20
CA PRO A 289 29.11 29.96 -48.79
C PRO A 289 28.32 28.64 -48.89
N GLU A 290 28.68 27.80 -49.86
CA GLU A 290 28.10 26.47 -50.09
C GLU A 290 28.47 25.48 -48.98
N ASP A 291 29.71 25.48 -48.49
CA ASP A 291 30.14 24.57 -47.41
C ASP A 291 29.51 24.92 -46.07
N LYS A 292 29.29 26.21 -45.81
CA LYS A 292 28.55 26.65 -44.61
C LYS A 292 27.09 26.21 -44.68
N LYS A 293 26.46 26.38 -45.84
CA LYS A 293 25.07 25.95 -46.08
C LYS A 293 24.93 24.43 -45.93
N LYS A 294 25.86 23.64 -46.50
CA LYS A 294 25.91 22.18 -46.32
C LYS A 294 26.08 21.77 -44.86
N LYS A 295 26.92 22.48 -44.09
CA LYS A 295 27.13 22.17 -42.67
C LYS A 295 25.91 22.53 -41.81
N GLU A 296 25.21 23.62 -42.12
CA GLU A 296 23.96 24.00 -41.47
C GLU A 296 22.80 23.05 -41.82
N GLU A 297 22.71 22.62 -43.08
CA GLU A 297 21.75 21.59 -43.52
C GLU A 297 22.02 20.25 -42.84
N LYS A 298 23.29 19.85 -42.71
CA LYS A 298 23.67 18.64 -41.97
C LYS A 298 23.30 18.71 -40.49
N ILE A 299 23.53 19.85 -39.84
CA ILE A 299 23.13 20.07 -38.43
C ILE A 299 21.61 20.05 -38.27
N LYS A 300 20.86 20.60 -39.23
CA LYS A 300 19.38 20.56 -39.22
C LYS A 300 18.87 19.14 -39.46
N ALA A 301 19.48 18.39 -40.37
CA ALA A 301 19.15 16.99 -40.63
C ALA A 301 19.42 16.10 -39.42
N ASP A 302 20.58 16.23 -38.75
CA ASP A 302 20.90 15.47 -37.54
C ASP A 302 19.93 15.80 -36.39
N LYS A 303 19.55 17.06 -36.23
CA LYS A 303 18.54 17.46 -35.23
C LYS A 303 17.15 16.92 -35.56
N ALA A 304 16.78 16.84 -36.84
CA ALA A 304 15.51 16.26 -37.26
C ALA A 304 15.49 14.74 -37.06
N ALA A 305 16.58 14.05 -37.40
CA ALA A 305 16.74 12.61 -37.17
C ALA A 305 16.64 12.26 -35.69
N LYS A 306 17.33 13.02 -34.83
CA LYS A 306 17.26 12.81 -33.37
C LYS A 306 15.85 13.03 -32.81
N ARG A 307 15.11 14.04 -33.31
CA ARG A 307 13.71 14.26 -32.91
C ARG A 307 12.78 13.14 -33.39
N ALA A 308 13.02 12.56 -34.55
CA ALA A 308 12.25 11.42 -35.05
C ALA A 308 12.52 10.16 -34.21
N GLU A 309 13.77 9.92 -33.82
CA GLU A 309 14.16 8.83 -32.93
C GLU A 309 13.52 8.97 -31.54
N ASP A 310 13.57 10.16 -30.95
CA ASP A 310 12.92 10.46 -29.66
C ASP A 310 11.38 10.27 -29.74
N ALA A 311 10.76 10.62 -30.88
CA ALA A 311 9.33 10.43 -31.09
C ALA A 311 8.94 8.94 -31.19
N LEU A 312 9.76 8.13 -31.87
CA LEU A 312 9.58 6.67 -31.96
C LEU A 312 9.76 6.00 -30.59
N ALA A 313 10.74 6.45 -29.80
CA ALA A 313 10.95 5.96 -28.44
C ALA A 313 9.74 6.28 -27.53
N LEU A 314 9.16 7.48 -27.67
CA LEU A 314 7.97 7.89 -26.92
C LEU A 314 6.73 7.08 -27.32
N GLU A 315 6.54 6.79 -28.60
CA GLU A 315 5.49 5.88 -29.08
C GLU A 315 5.66 4.46 -28.52
N GLY A 316 6.89 3.94 -28.51
CA GLY A 316 7.21 2.64 -27.90
C GLY A 316 6.83 2.60 -26.42
N TYR A 317 7.16 3.65 -25.66
CA TYR A 317 6.81 3.75 -24.25
C TYR A 317 5.29 3.82 -24.01
N LYS A 318 4.55 4.56 -24.86
CA LYS A 318 3.08 4.61 -24.79
C LYS A 318 2.44 3.25 -25.08
N LYS A 319 2.93 2.51 -26.08
CA LYS A 319 2.45 1.16 -26.40
C LYS A 319 2.73 0.16 -25.27
N ALA A 320 3.92 0.20 -24.68
CA ALA A 320 4.27 -0.64 -23.53
C ALA A 320 3.34 -0.37 -22.33
N ARG A 321 3.09 0.90 -22.02
CA ARG A 321 2.19 1.29 -20.92
C ARG A 321 0.73 0.89 -21.17
N ALA A 322 0.27 0.97 -22.42
CA ALA A 322 -1.06 0.51 -22.80
C ALA A 322 -1.20 -1.02 -22.67
N ALA A 323 -0.17 -1.78 -23.05
CA ALA A 323 -0.14 -3.23 -22.88
C ALA A 323 -0.15 -3.63 -21.38
N GLU A 324 0.62 -2.95 -20.53
CA GLU A 324 0.61 -3.17 -19.07
C GLU A 324 -0.76 -2.84 -18.44
N ALA A 325 -1.45 -1.82 -18.94
CA ALA A 325 -2.79 -1.48 -18.48
C ALA A 325 -3.83 -2.53 -18.90
N ALA A 326 -3.72 -3.06 -20.13
CA ALA A 326 -4.59 -4.14 -20.61
C ALA A 326 -4.38 -5.44 -19.82
N ASP A 327 -3.13 -5.82 -19.54
CA ASP A 327 -2.79 -7.01 -18.72
C ASP A 327 -3.27 -6.88 -17.27
N ARG A 328 -3.34 -5.66 -16.75
CA ARG A 328 -3.91 -5.40 -15.42
C ARG A 328 -5.43 -5.60 -15.42
N HIS A 329 -6.12 -5.10 -16.44
CA HIS A 329 -7.57 -5.23 -16.56
C HIS A 329 -8.01 -6.69 -16.78
N THR A 330 -7.28 -7.47 -17.58
CA THR A 330 -7.58 -8.91 -17.75
C THR A 330 -7.40 -9.68 -16.44
N ARG A 331 -6.32 -9.41 -15.69
CA ARG A 331 -6.08 -10.01 -14.37
C ARG A 331 -7.09 -9.59 -13.29
N GLU A 332 -7.72 -8.44 -13.43
CA GLU A 332 -8.78 -7.98 -12.52
C GLU A 332 -10.13 -8.62 -12.89
N GLY A 333 -10.46 -8.74 -14.18
CA GLY A 333 -11.66 -9.45 -14.63
C GLY A 333 -11.64 -10.97 -14.36
N GLU A 334 -10.48 -11.62 -14.49
CA GLU A 334 -10.33 -13.05 -14.12
C GLU A 334 -10.53 -13.30 -12.63
N LYS A 335 -10.19 -12.32 -11.78
CA LYS A 335 -10.43 -12.40 -10.33
C LYS A 335 -11.89 -12.19 -9.97
N GLU A 336 -12.61 -11.32 -10.69
CA GLU A 336 -14.05 -11.12 -10.48
C GLU A 336 -14.87 -12.35 -10.92
N ASN A 337 -14.50 -13.02 -12.02
CA ASN A 337 -15.17 -14.25 -12.47
C ASN A 337 -14.89 -15.47 -11.57
N GLN A 338 -13.73 -15.53 -10.89
CA GLN A 338 -13.45 -16.58 -9.89
C GLN A 338 -14.15 -16.37 -8.54
N THR A 339 -14.74 -15.20 -8.30
CA THR A 339 -15.56 -14.93 -7.11
C THR A 339 -17.07 -15.11 -7.32
N LEU A 340 -17.50 -15.41 -8.55
CA LEU A 340 -18.91 -15.60 -8.95
C LEU A 340 -19.25 -17.04 -9.35
N THR A 341 -18.28 -17.96 -9.25
CA THR A 341 -18.47 -19.42 -9.31
C THR A 341 -18.11 -20.00 -7.95
#